data_AF-A0A257GX66-F1
#
_entry.id   AF-A0A257GX66-F1
#
_cell.length_a   1.000
_cell.length_b   1.000
_cell.length_c   1.000
_cell.angle_alpha   90.00
_cell.angle_beta   90.00
_cell.angle_gamma   90.00
#
_symmetry.space_group_name_H-M   'P 1'
#
loop_
_entity.id
_entity.type
_entity.pdbx_description
1 polymer ?
#
loop_
_entity_poly.entity_id
_entity_poly.type
_entity_poly.pdbx_seq_one_letter_code
_entity_poly.pdbx_strand_id
1 'polypeptide(L)'
;MKLHPVPAGQGVQWMRQGVRTFFRQPLAMSGLFFIFLALASVFSLIPGIGNLIALVLLPGITAGFMAASREAHEGRFPMPWVLITAFRQG
;
A
#
# COMPACT_ATOMS: atom_id res chain seq x y z
N MET A 1 -13.39 -22.17 4.51
CA MET A 1 -13.36 -20.95 3.68
C MET A 1 -14.21 -21.19 2.44
N LYS A 2 -15.13 -20.28 2.08
CA LYS A 2 -15.88 -20.36 0.82
C LYS A 2 -15.05 -19.65 -0.25
N LEU A 3 -14.59 -20.38 -1.25
CA LEU A 3 -13.86 -19.79 -2.38
C LEU A 3 -14.87 -19.00 -3.25
N HIS A 4 -14.49 -17.79 -3.66
CA HIS A 4 -15.20 -17.02 -4.67
C HIS A 4 -14.46 -17.16 -6.01
N PRO A 5 -14.79 -18.18 -6.83
CA PRO A 5 -14.18 -18.34 -8.14
C PRO A 5 -14.61 -17.18 -9.04
N VAL A 6 -13.63 -16.53 -9.66
CA VAL A 6 -13.85 -15.49 -10.66
C VAL A 6 -13.39 -15.99 -12.04
N PRO A 7 -14.01 -15.54 -13.15
CA PRO A 7 -13.55 -15.88 -14.49
C PRO A 7 -12.10 -15.44 -14.70
N ALA A 8 -11.31 -16.17 -15.50
CA ALA A 8 -9.91 -15.84 -15.77
C ALA A 8 -9.70 -14.41 -16.34
N GLY A 9 -10.68 -13.90 -17.11
CA GLY A 9 -10.66 -12.53 -17.65
C GLY A 9 -10.72 -11.42 -16.59
N GLN A 10 -11.13 -11.73 -15.35
CA GLN A 10 -11.22 -10.77 -14.27
C GLN A 10 -9.85 -10.18 -13.91
N GLY A 11 -8.76 -10.96 -14.07
CA GLY A 11 -7.40 -10.48 -13.83
C GLY A 11 -7.01 -9.29 -14.71
N VAL A 12 -7.42 -9.28 -15.97
CA VAL A 12 -7.19 -8.15 -16.89
C VAL A 12 -7.95 -6.90 -16.43
N GLN A 13 -9.15 -7.08 -15.90
CA GLN A 13 -9.92 -5.96 -15.36
C GLN A 13 -9.24 -5.38 -14.11
N TRP A 14 -8.75 -6.19 -13.19
CA TRP A 14 -8.00 -5.72 -12.02
C TRP A 14 -6.75 -4.95 -12.42
N MET A 15 -5.98 -5.45 -13.39
CA MET A 15 -4.80 -4.74 -13.89
C MET A 15 -5.17 -3.37 -14.48
N ARG A 16 -6.21 -3.30 -15.33
CA ARG A 16 -6.69 -2.02 -15.89
C ARG A 16 -7.16 -1.06 -14.79
N GLN A 17 -7.84 -1.56 -13.75
CA GLN A 17 -8.28 -0.77 -12.61
C GLN A 17 -7.10 -0.23 -11.80
N GLY A 18 -6.09 -1.06 -11.55
CA GLY A 18 -4.86 -0.64 -10.86
C GLY A 18 -4.13 0.46 -11.62
N VAL A 19 -3.91 0.27 -12.93
CA VAL A 19 -3.29 1.27 -13.81
C VAL A 19 -4.09 2.58 -13.80
N ARG A 20 -5.42 2.52 -13.96
CA ARG A 20 -6.29 3.70 -13.90
C ARG A 20 -6.18 4.41 -12.55
N THR A 21 -6.13 3.67 -11.45
CA THR A 21 -6.04 4.22 -10.09
C THR A 21 -4.70 4.94 -9.88
N PHE A 22 -3.60 4.32 -10.31
CA PHE A 22 -2.28 4.94 -10.28
C PHE A 22 -2.23 6.24 -11.10
N PHE A 23 -2.72 6.22 -12.34
CA PHE A 23 -2.72 7.41 -13.20
C PHE A 23 -3.67 8.51 -12.74
N ARG A 24 -4.66 8.20 -11.89
CA ARG A 24 -5.52 9.22 -11.28
C ARG A 24 -4.74 10.07 -10.27
N GLN A 25 -3.78 9.47 -9.57
CA GLN A 25 -2.98 10.16 -8.55
C GLN A 25 -1.53 9.63 -8.49
N PRO A 26 -0.73 9.83 -9.55
CA PRO A 26 0.60 9.27 -9.64
C PRO A 26 1.55 9.89 -8.61
N LEU A 27 1.43 11.21 -8.37
CA LEU A 27 2.28 11.92 -7.41
C LEU A 27 2.05 11.44 -5.97
N ALA A 28 0.79 11.21 -5.59
CA ALA A 28 0.46 10.68 -4.28
C ALA A 28 0.98 9.26 -4.06
N MET A 29 0.66 8.35 -4.99
CA MET A 29 1.09 6.96 -4.92
C MET A 29 2.61 6.84 -4.89
N SER A 30 3.29 7.62 -5.73
CA SER A 30 4.76 7.69 -5.75
C SER A 30 5.28 8.27 -4.43
N GLY A 31 4.69 9.36 -3.93
CA GLY A 31 5.08 9.99 -2.66
C GLY A 31 4.95 9.03 -1.47
N LEU A 32 3.85 8.29 -1.37
CA LEU A 32 3.68 7.26 -0.34
C LEU A 32 4.70 6.12 -0.49
N PHE A 33 5.01 5.72 -1.72
CA PHE A 33 6.04 4.73 -1.98
C PHE A 33 7.43 5.23 -1.57
N PHE A 34 7.77 6.49 -1.85
CA PHE A 34 9.01 7.10 -1.39
C PHE A 34 9.09 7.20 0.14
N ILE A 35 7.98 7.53 0.82
CA ILE A 35 7.92 7.52 2.30
C ILE A 35 8.19 6.11 2.83
N PHE A 36 7.56 5.09 2.25
CA PHE A 36 7.84 3.70 2.60
C PHE A 36 9.32 3.33 2.40
N LEU A 37 9.91 3.67 1.26
CA LEU A 37 11.33 3.43 0.99
C LEU A 37 12.24 4.16 1.99
N ALA A 38 11.92 5.41 2.33
CA ALA A 38 12.67 6.18 3.32
C ALA A 38 12.61 5.52 4.70
N LEU A 39 11.42 5.09 5.14
CA LEU A 39 11.25 4.36 6.40
C LEU A 39 12.03 3.05 6.42
N ALA A 40 11.96 2.27 5.35
CA ALA A 40 12.72 1.02 5.22
C ALA A 40 14.24 1.27 5.27
N SER A 41 14.71 2.34 4.64
CA SER A 41 16.13 2.75 4.69
C SER A 41 16.55 3.15 6.10
N VAL A 42 15.74 3.94 6.81
CA VAL A 42 16.00 4.33 8.21
C VAL A 42 16.06 3.10 9.13
N PHE A 43 15.11 2.16 9.00
CA PHE A 43 15.16 0.93 9.81
C PHE A 43 16.40 0.09 9.53
N SER A 44 16.87 0.06 8.27
CA SER A 44 18.06 -0.69 7.88
C SER A 44 19.35 -0.17 8.53
N LEU A 45 19.37 1.07 9.03
CA LEU A 45 20.50 1.63 9.77
C LEU A 45 20.66 1.01 11.17
N ILE A 46 19.64 0.31 11.68
CA ILE A 46 19.65 -0.31 13.01
C ILE A 46 20.20 -1.75 12.88
N PRO A 47 21.44 -2.03 13.32
CA PRO A 47 22.03 -3.35 13.20
C PRO A 47 21.25 -4.37 14.04
N GLY A 48 21.08 -5.59 13.50
CA GLY A 48 20.48 -6.73 14.21
C GLY A 48 18.95 -6.71 14.35
N ILE A 49 18.30 -5.55 14.50
CA ILE A 49 16.86 -5.45 14.81
C ILE A 49 16.06 -4.78 13.68
N GLY A 50 16.69 -3.92 12.88
CA GLY A 50 16.02 -3.14 11.84
C GLY A 50 15.21 -3.97 10.84
N ASN A 51 15.79 -5.10 10.39
CA ASN A 51 15.13 -5.99 9.45
C ASN A 51 13.92 -6.71 10.06
N LEU A 52 14.00 -7.10 11.34
CA LEU A 52 12.88 -7.72 12.05
C LEU A 52 11.70 -6.75 12.19
N ILE A 53 11.98 -5.49 12.56
CA ILE A 53 10.96 -4.43 12.63
C ILE A 53 10.31 -4.22 11.27
N ALA A 54 11.11 -4.13 10.20
CA ALA A 54 10.59 -3.96 8.84
C ALA A 54 9.65 -5.10 8.43
N LEU A 55 10.00 -6.35 8.75
CA LEU A 55 9.17 -7.52 8.45
C LEU A 55 7.84 -7.51 9.22
N VAL A 56 7.87 -7.14 10.51
CA VAL A 56 6.67 -7.08 11.36
C VAL A 56 5.73 -5.97 10.92
N LEU A 57 6.26 -4.83 10.47
CA LEU A 57 5.46 -3.71 9.99
C LEU A 57 4.89 -3.92 8.57
N LEU A 58 5.48 -4.84 7.80
CA LEU A 58 5.13 -5.05 6.40
C LEU A 58 3.62 -5.25 6.15
N PRO A 59 2.90 -6.11 6.89
CA PRO A 59 1.47 -6.34 6.65
C PRO A 59 0.62 -5.08 6.86
N GLY A 60 0.93 -4.29 7.89
CA GLY A 60 0.23 -3.04 8.16
C GLY A 60 0.53 -1.98 7.11
N ILE A 61 1.77 -1.90 6.63
CA ILE A 61 2.14 -1.01 5.52
C ILE A 61 1.40 -1.43 4.23
N THR A 62 1.36 -2.74 3.90
CA THR A 62 0.60 -3.24 2.75
C THR A 62 -0.89 -2.89 2.86
N ALA A 63 -1.47 -3.02 4.05
CA ALA A 63 -2.85 -2.59 4.30
C ALA A 63 -3.04 -1.06 4.18
N GLY A 64 -2.07 -0.27 4.63
CA GLY A 64 -2.03 1.18 4.40
C GLY A 64 -2.04 1.55 2.92
N PHE A 65 -1.30 0.82 2.07
CA PHE A 65 -1.35 0.99 0.61
C PHE A 65 -2.69 0.55 0.00
N MET A 66 -3.37 -0.45 0.57
CA MET A 66 -4.74 -0.80 0.16
C MET A 66 -5.72 0.35 0.48
N ALA A 67 -5.63 0.94 1.66
CA ALA A 67 -6.40 2.13 2.02
C ALA A 67 -6.07 3.33 1.11
N ALA A 68 -4.79 3.55 0.80
CA ALA A 68 -4.35 4.60 -0.11
C ALA A 68 -4.89 4.40 -1.53
N SER A 69 -4.89 3.16 -2.02
CA SER A 69 -5.44 2.81 -3.33
C SER A 69 -6.93 3.08 -3.40
N ARG A 70 -7.67 2.83 -2.29
CA ARG A 70 -9.09 3.17 -2.19
C ARG A 70 -9.31 4.68 -2.24
N GLU A 71 -8.54 5.47 -1.51
CA GLU A 71 -8.65 6.94 -1.55
C GLU A 71 -8.35 7.49 -2.95
N ALA A 72 -7.30 6.98 -3.60
CA ALA A 72 -6.94 7.35 -4.97
C ALA A 72 -8.04 6.95 -5.97
N HIS A 73 -8.64 5.77 -5.80
CA HIS A 73 -9.75 5.30 -6.63
C HIS A 73 -10.97 6.23 -6.51
N GLU A 74 -11.28 6.66 -5.29
CA GLU A 74 -12.35 7.62 -4.99
C GLU A 74 -11.98 9.07 -5.39
N GLY A 75 -10.76 9.31 -5.88
CA GLY A 75 -10.26 10.62 -6.32
C GLY A 75 -9.83 11.55 -5.20
N ARG A 76 -9.69 11.05 -3.96
CA ARG A 76 -9.19 11.82 -2.81
C ARG A 76 -7.69 11.69 -2.68
N PHE A 77 -7.00 12.77 -2.33
CA PHE A 77 -5.56 12.73 -2.18
C PHE A 77 -5.17 11.88 -0.96
N PRO A 78 -4.34 10.83 -1.10
CA PRO A 78 -3.96 9.91 -0.04
C PRO A 78 -2.84 10.53 0.78
N MET A 79 -3.20 10.99 1.98
CA MET A 79 -2.26 11.68 2.86
C MET A 79 -1.26 10.69 3.47
N PRO A 80 -0.02 11.11 3.82
CA PRO A 80 1.00 10.23 4.42
C PRO A 80 0.54 9.38 5.60
N TRP A 81 -0.39 9.92 6.40
CA TRP A 81 -0.99 9.22 7.53
C TRP A 81 -1.70 7.92 7.12
N VAL A 82 -2.17 7.81 5.87
CA VAL A 82 -2.89 6.61 5.38
C VAL A 82 -2.08 5.32 5.57
N LEU A 83 -0.74 5.39 5.56
CA LEU A 83 0.13 4.23 5.76
C LEU A 83 0.02 3.59 7.15
N ILE A 84 -0.40 4.36 8.16
CA ILE A 84 -0.57 3.87 9.54
C ILE A 84 -2.04 3.60 9.90
N THR A 85 -2.98 3.81 8.97
CA THR A 85 -4.42 3.54 9.18
C THR A 85 -4.67 2.11 9.62
N ALA A 86 -3.98 1.16 8.99
CA ALA A 86 -4.10 -0.27 9.26
C ALA A 86 -3.75 -0.64 10.72
N PHE A 87 -2.82 0.08 11.34
CA PHE A 87 -2.45 -0.14 12.74
C PHE A 87 -3.43 0.49 13.74
N ARG A 88 -4.26 1.46 13.29
CA ARG A 88 -5.25 2.15 14.13
C ARG A 88 -6.65 1.56 14.04
N GLN A 89 -6.96 0.83 12.96
CA GLN A 89 -8.27 0.24 12.70
C GLN A 89 -8.31 -1.27 12.97
N GLY A 90 -7.25 -1.83 13.57
CA GLY A 90 -7.13 -3.24 13.94
C GLY A 90 -7.82 -3.58 15.25
#